data_AF-A0A1M4L2P5-F1
#
_entry.id   AF-A0A1M4L2P5-F1
#
_cell.length_a   1.000
_cell.length_b   1.000
_cell.length_c   1.000
_cell.angle_alpha   90.00
_cell.angle_beta   90.00
_cell.angle_gamma   90.00
#
_symmetry.space_group_name_H-M   'P 1'
#
loop_
_entity.id
_entity.type
_entity.pdbx_description
1 polymer ?
#
loop_
_entity_poly.entity_id
_entity_poly.type
_entity_poly.pdbx_seq_one_letter_code
_entity_poly.pdbx_strand_id
1 'polypeptide(L)'
;MFGFSIWHLVIMSVLLALPVLVFAAVWLAMRADRRAQASRNAATPTPPAASVEMRLRALEALRAQGLVDQEEYARRRQQILAEV
;
A
#
# COMPACT_ATOMS: atom_id res chain seq x y z
N MET A 1 15.17 -37.18 -18.27
CA MET A 1 14.01 -36.39 -18.73
C MET A 1 13.11 -36.20 -17.51
N PHE A 2 13.28 -35.09 -16.78
CA PHE A 2 12.49 -34.83 -15.57
C PHE A 2 11.05 -34.51 -15.98
N GLY A 3 10.20 -35.53 -15.98
CA GLY A 3 8.78 -35.39 -16.26
C GLY A 3 8.10 -34.72 -15.08
N PHE A 4 8.06 -33.39 -15.07
CA PHE A 4 7.17 -32.65 -14.18
C PHE A 4 5.73 -32.99 -14.58
N SER A 5 5.09 -33.86 -13.80
CA SER A 5 3.68 -34.22 -14.01
C SER A 5 2.82 -32.97 -13.87
N ILE A 6 1.91 -32.76 -14.82
CA ILE A 6 0.99 -31.61 -14.89
C ILE A 6 0.29 -31.37 -13.54
N TRP A 7 0.05 -32.43 -12.77
CA TRP A 7 -0.52 -32.36 -11.43
C TRP A 7 0.28 -31.50 -10.43
N HIS A 8 1.63 -31.50 -10.49
CA HIS A 8 2.45 -30.62 -9.65
C HIS A 8 2.32 -29.15 -10.05
N LEU A 9 2.21 -28.88 -11.36
CA LEU A 9 1.96 -27.51 -11.85
C LEU A 9 0.57 -27.03 -11.42
N VAL A 10 -0.43 -27.91 -11.43
CA VAL A 10 -1.77 -27.61 -10.89
C VAL A 10 -1.69 -27.30 -9.39
N ILE A 11 -0.99 -28.11 -8.60
CA ILE A 11 -0.84 -27.88 -7.15
C ILE A 11 -0.10 -26.59 -6.86
N MET A 12 1.05 -26.35 -7.51
CA MET A 12 1.82 -25.12 -7.34
C MET A 12 1.03 -23.90 -7.80
N SER A 13 0.25 -24.02 -8.88
CA SER A 13 -0.63 -22.95 -9.35
C SER A 13 -1.70 -22.62 -8.33
N VAL A 14 -2.38 -23.61 -7.75
CA VAL A 14 -3.42 -23.38 -6.73
C VAL A 14 -2.83 -22.80 -5.44
N LEU A 15 -1.70 -23.35 -4.98
CA LEU A 15 -0.97 -22.86 -3.80
C LEU A 15 -0.45 -21.44 -3.97
N LEU A 16 -0.12 -21.03 -5.20
CA LEU A 16 0.32 -19.66 -5.50
C LEU A 16 -0.86 -18.73 -5.78
N ALA A 17 -1.93 -19.23 -6.41
CA ALA A 17 -3.10 -18.46 -6.74
C ALA A 17 -3.86 -18.00 -5.49
N LEU A 18 -3.97 -18.85 -4.46
CA LEU A 18 -4.60 -18.51 -3.19
C LEU A 18 -3.98 -17.27 -2.51
N PRO A 19 -2.67 -17.23 -2.20
CA PRO A 19 -2.05 -16.07 -1.58
C PRO A 19 -2.06 -14.86 -2.51
N VAL A 20 -1.86 -15.03 -3.83
CA VAL A 20 -1.95 -13.93 -4.79
C VAL A 20 -3.36 -13.32 -4.81
N LEU A 21 -4.40 -14.14 -4.75
CA LEU A 21 -5.79 -13.70 -4.78
C LEU A 21 -6.17 -13.00 -3.47
N VAL A 22 -5.73 -13.51 -2.32
CA VAL A 22 -5.88 -12.84 -1.02
C VAL A 22 -5.13 -11.51 -1.03
N PHE A 23 -3.88 -11.48 -1.50
CA PHE A 23 -3.08 -10.27 -1.57
C PHE A 23 -3.71 -9.24 -2.52
N ALA A 24 -4.20 -9.66 -3.68
CA ALA A 24 -4.91 -8.82 -4.63
C ALA A 24 -6.22 -8.29 -4.04
N ALA A 25 -6.99 -9.12 -3.34
CA ALA A 25 -8.23 -8.71 -2.69
C ALA A 25 -7.98 -7.68 -1.58
N VAL A 26 -6.99 -7.92 -0.72
CA VAL A 26 -6.57 -6.98 0.33
C VAL A 26 -6.04 -5.69 -0.29
N TRP A 27 -5.23 -5.77 -1.35
CA TRP A 27 -4.74 -4.62 -2.09
C TRP A 27 -5.89 -3.82 -2.72
N LEU A 28 -6.87 -4.50 -3.33
CA LEU A 28 -8.03 -3.87 -3.94
C LEU A 28 -8.92 -3.21 -2.89
N ALA A 29 -9.10 -3.84 -1.73
CA ALA A 29 -9.83 -3.29 -0.59
C ALA A 29 -9.13 -2.03 -0.04
N MET A 30 -7.81 -2.08 0.18
CA MET A 30 -7.02 -0.91 0.57
C MET A 30 -7.07 0.20 -0.48
N ARG A 31 -7.05 -0.16 -1.77
CA ARG A 31 -7.11 0.81 -2.87
C ARG A 31 -8.50 1.43 -3.02
N ALA A 32 -9.56 0.66 -2.80
CA ALA A 32 -10.93 1.12 -2.81
C ALA A 32 -11.19 2.10 -1.65
N ASP A 33 -10.66 1.79 -0.46
CA ASP A 33 -10.74 2.68 0.70
C ASP A 33 -10.00 4.00 0.45
N ARG A 34 -8.77 3.94 -0.11
CA ARG A 34 -8.03 5.15 -0.54
C ARG A 34 -8.77 5.96 -1.59
N ARG A 35 -9.45 5.33 -2.55
CA ARG A 35 -10.25 6.04 -3.56
C ARG A 35 -11.49 6.69 -2.95
N ALA A 36 -12.17 6.01 -2.04
CA ALA A 36 -13.32 6.56 -1.32
C ALA A 36 -12.92 7.77 -0.45
N GLN A 37 -11.77 7.69 0.22
CA GLN A 37 -11.20 8.80 0.98
C GLN A 37 -10.76 9.96 0.07
N ALA A 38 -10.12 9.68 -1.07
CA ALA A 38 -9.72 10.70 -2.04
C ALA A 38 -10.93 11.44 -2.64
N SER A 39 -12.02 10.74 -2.94
CA SER A 39 -13.27 11.36 -3.40
C SER A 39 -13.96 12.18 -2.32
N ARG A 40 -13.85 11.82 -1.03
CA ARG A 40 -14.33 12.66 0.09
C ARG A 40 -13.47 13.91 0.28
N ASN A 41 -12.15 13.80 0.16
CA ASN A 41 -11.24 14.94 0.33
C ASN A 41 -11.30 15.92 -0.85
N ALA A 42 -11.59 15.45 -2.07
CA ALA A 42 -11.80 16.31 -3.23
C ALA A 42 -13.03 17.23 -3.08
N ALA A 43 -13.95 16.92 -2.17
CA ALA A 43 -15.14 17.74 -1.89
C ALA A 43 -14.88 18.88 -0.90
N THR A 44 -13.68 18.99 -0.29
CA THR A 44 -13.35 20.05 0.67
C THR A 44 -12.05 20.76 0.28
N PRO A 45 -12.06 22.08 0.02
CA PRO A 45 -10.82 22.81 -0.26
C PRO A 45 -10.01 22.87 1.04
N THR A 46 -9.08 21.94 1.21
CA THR A 46 -8.31 21.80 2.44
C THR A 46 -7.08 22.71 2.38
N PRO A 47 -6.82 23.56 3.40
CA PRO A 47 -5.61 24.37 3.46
C PRO A 47 -4.35 23.49 3.45
N PRO A 48 -3.22 24.00 2.95
CA PRO A 48 -1.97 23.24 2.78
C PRO A 48 -1.45 22.57 4.06
N ALA A 49 -1.78 23.09 5.24
CA ALA A 49 -1.44 22.44 6.51
C ALA A 49 -2.12 21.06 6.70
N ALA A 50 -3.35 20.89 6.22
CA ALA A 50 -4.07 19.63 6.34
C ALA A 50 -3.57 18.56 5.37
N SER A 51 -3.00 18.95 4.23
CA SER A 51 -2.39 18.00 3.29
C SER A 51 -1.05 17.46 3.82
N VAL A 52 -0.31 18.25 4.60
CA VAL A 52 0.93 17.86 5.28
C VAL A 52 0.68 16.81 6.36
N GLU A 53 -0.29 17.03 7.25
CA GLU A 53 -0.66 16.04 8.29
C GLU A 53 -1.15 14.72 7.67
N MET A 54 -1.87 14.81 6.56
CA MET A 54 -2.36 13.64 5.82
C MET A 54 -1.22 12.87 5.15
N ARG A 55 -0.23 13.56 4.59
CA ARG A 55 1.00 12.94 4.06
C ARG A 55 1.82 12.26 5.15
N LEU A 56 1.94 12.86 6.33
CA LEU A 56 2.58 12.26 7.50
C LEU A 56 1.87 10.99 7.97
N ARG A 57 0.54 11.01 8.09
CA ARG A 57 -0.24 9.80 8.45
C ARG A 57 -0.11 8.69 7.42
N ALA A 58 -0.08 9.02 6.13
CA ALA A 58 0.13 8.04 5.07
C ALA A 58 1.53 7.38 5.16
N LEU A 59 2.55 8.15 5.53
CA LEU A 59 3.91 7.67 5.76
C LEU A 59 4.01 6.78 7.00
N GLU A 60 3.32 7.14 8.09
CA GLU A 60 3.22 6.34 9.32
C GLU A 60 2.54 4.98 9.04
N ALA A 61 1.47 4.98 8.24
CA ALA A 61 0.78 3.75 7.85
C ALA A 61 1.66 2.82 6.99
N LEU A 62 2.45 3.39 6.08
CA LEU A 62 3.41 2.63 5.27
C LEU A 62 4.55 2.04 6.12
N ARG A 63 5.01 2.77 7.14
CA ARG A 63 5.98 2.27 8.13
C ARG A 63 5.37 1.14 8.97
N ALA A 64 4.15 1.31 9.46
CA ALA A 64 3.46 0.29 10.26
C ALA A 64 3.23 -1.02 9.49
N GLN A 65 3.14 -0.95 8.16
CA GLN A 65 3.07 -2.12 7.27
C GLN A 65 4.45 -2.73 6.94
N GLY A 66 5.55 -2.16 7.46
CA GLY A 66 6.91 -2.62 7.20
C GLY A 66 7.42 -2.36 5.78
N LEU A 67 6.68 -1.54 4.99
CA LEU A 67 7.00 -1.25 3.59
C LEU A 67 8.01 -0.10 3.42
N VAL A 68 8.33 0.61 4.51
CA VAL A 68 9.24 1.76 4.51
C VAL A 68 10.21 1.60 5.67
N ASP A 69 11.51 1.68 5.33
CA ASP A 69 12.59 1.57 6.29
C ASP A 69 12.69 2.82 7.17
N GLN A 70 13.26 2.69 8.37
CA GLN A 70 13.23 3.77 9.36
C GLN A 70 14.01 5.01 8.89
N GLU A 71 15.07 4.80 8.11
CA GLU A 71 15.84 5.90 7.50
C GLU A 71 15.07 6.64 6.40
N GLU A 72 14.31 5.92 5.57
CA GLU A 72 13.50 6.53 4.52
C GLU A 72 12.32 7.31 5.10
N TYR A 73 11.72 6.80 6.18
CA TYR A 73 10.69 7.50 6.93
C TYR A 73 11.23 8.83 7.48
N ALA A 74 12.42 8.82 8.10
CA ALA A 74 13.03 10.02 8.67
C ALA A 74 13.31 11.08 7.60
N ARG A 75 13.88 10.67 6.45
CA ARG A 75 14.14 11.59 5.33
C ARG A 75 12.86 12.20 4.76
N ARG A 76 11.84 11.37 4.48
CA ARG A 76 10.56 11.85 3.93
C ARG A 76 9.83 12.77 4.90
N ARG A 77 9.87 12.47 6.20
CA ARG A 77 9.30 13.33 7.24
C ARG A 77 9.97 14.70 7.29
N GLN A 78 11.30 14.73 7.24
CA GLN A 78 12.04 16.00 7.20
C GLN A 78 11.75 16.81 5.94
N GLN A 79 11.63 16.14 4.79
CA GLN A 79 11.33 16.78 3.52
C GLN A 79 9.92 17.41 3.52
N ILE A 80 8.93 16.71 4.08
CA ILE A 80 7.56 17.22 4.25
C ILE A 80 7.51 18.40 5.21
N LEU A 81 8.31 18.39 6.28
CA LEU A 81 8.38 19.50 7.24
C LEU A 81 9.13 20.72 6.69
N ALA A 82 10.07 20.53 5.76
CA ALA A 82 10.79 21.62 5.10
C ALA A 82 9.99 22.29 3.97
N GLU A 83 8.93 21.63 3.49
CA GLU A 83 7.99 22.17 2.48
C GLU A 83 6.94 23.13 3.08
N VAL A 84 6.86 23.24 4.41
CA VAL A 84 5.97 24.13 5.16
C VAL A 84 6.67 25.44 5.52
#